data_AF-A0A7C3PZS4-F1
#
_entry.id   AF-A0A7C3PZS4-F1
#
_cell.length_a   1.000
_cell.length_b   1.000
_cell.length_c   1.000
_cell.angle_alpha   90.00
_cell.angle_beta   90.00
_cell.angle_gamma   90.00
#
_symmetry.space_group_name_H-M   'P 1'
#
loop_
_entity.id
_entity.type
_entity.pdbx_description
1 polymer ?
#
loop_
_entity_poly.entity_id
_entity_poly.type
_entity_poly.pdbx_seq_one_letter_code
_entity_poly.pdbx_strand_id
1 'polypeptide(L)'
;MPAADEVNRLQRGTDPECRLFQQIAEQGHYAGRTQPTNTRQGTYAAAPNGVLLASANTNDPKRMAEMLRRALEKWNSISKEQRLRDDDPRAWAGQLQRPERLYPDGGLVLRVV
;
A
#
# COMPACT_ATOMS: atom_id res chain seq x y z
N MET A 1 -0.13 -8.19 -15.54
CA MET A 1 -0.68 -7.42 -14.39
C MET A 1 -1.40 -6.21 -14.96
N PRO A 2 -2.60 -5.86 -14.48
CA PRO A 2 -3.23 -4.60 -14.87
C PRO A 2 -2.28 -3.42 -14.55
N ALA A 3 -2.17 -2.47 -15.47
CA ALA A 3 -1.19 -1.37 -15.42
C ALA A 3 -1.52 -0.29 -14.37
N ALA A 4 -2.77 -0.26 -13.91
CA ALA A 4 -3.24 0.54 -12.80
C ALA A 4 -4.39 -0.22 -12.15
N ASP A 5 -4.29 -0.47 -10.84
CA ASP A 5 -5.38 -0.99 -10.05
C ASP A 5 -6.09 0.16 -9.34
N GLU A 6 -7.39 0.03 -9.09
CA GLU A 6 -8.14 1.06 -8.35
C GLU A 6 -7.65 1.07 -6.89
N VAL A 7 -7.06 2.19 -6.47
CA VAL A 7 -6.50 2.35 -5.12
C VAL A 7 -7.48 2.97 -4.12
N ASN A 8 -8.70 3.31 -4.56
CA ASN A 8 -9.66 3.98 -3.69
C ASN A 8 -10.31 2.98 -2.71
N ARG A 9 -10.44 1.69 -3.08
CA ARG A 9 -10.74 0.61 -2.12
C ARG A 9 -9.68 0.51 -1.03
N LEU A 10 -8.39 0.55 -1.36
CA LEU A 10 -7.33 0.51 -0.33
C LEU A 10 -7.41 1.72 0.61
N GLN A 11 -7.75 2.89 0.07
CA GLN A 11 -7.86 4.13 0.84
C GLN A 11 -9.08 4.22 1.76
N ARG A 12 -10.17 3.50 1.48
CA ARG A 12 -11.46 3.66 2.19
C ARG A 12 -12.10 2.37 2.70
N GLY A 13 -11.69 1.22 2.16
CA GLY A 13 -12.22 -0.09 2.51
C GLY A 13 -11.83 -0.55 3.91
N THR A 14 -12.47 -1.63 4.35
CA THR A 14 -12.31 -2.20 5.69
C THR A 14 -11.67 -3.57 5.69
N ASP A 15 -11.37 -4.14 4.52
CA ASP A 15 -10.68 -5.42 4.39
C ASP A 15 -9.30 -5.37 5.05
N PRO A 16 -8.74 -6.51 5.51
CA PRO A 16 -7.44 -6.56 6.18
C PRO A 16 -6.32 -5.83 5.43
N GLU A 17 -6.25 -5.96 4.10
CA GLU A 17 -5.24 -5.27 3.29
C GLU A 17 -5.47 -3.75 3.20
N CYS A 18 -6.73 -3.29 3.22
CA CYS A 18 -7.07 -1.87 3.27
C CYS A 18 -6.61 -1.28 4.62
N ARG A 19 -6.87 -1.99 5.72
CA ARG A 19 -6.43 -1.58 7.06
C ARG A 19 -4.91 -1.51 7.17
N LEU A 20 -4.20 -2.51 6.65
CA LEU A 20 -2.74 -2.51 6.58
C LEU A 20 -2.20 -1.33 5.79
N PHE A 21 -2.73 -1.08 4.58
CA PHE A 21 -2.32 0.06 3.77
C PHE A 21 -2.59 1.40 4.48
N GLN A 22 -3.79 1.57 5.05
CA GLN A 22 -4.13 2.78 5.80
C GLN A 22 -3.16 2.99 6.97
N GLN A 23 -2.87 1.95 7.75
CA GLN A 23 -1.88 2.01 8.83
C GLN A 23 -0.50 2.44 8.35
N ILE A 24 -0.02 1.94 7.22
CA ILE A 24 1.26 2.34 6.62
C ILE A 24 1.20 3.82 6.19
N ALA A 25 0.11 4.23 5.56
CA ALA A 25 -0.06 5.59 5.05
C ALA A 25 -0.10 6.63 6.18
N GLU A 26 -0.76 6.33 7.30
CA GLU A 26 -0.83 7.21 8.48
C GLU A 26 0.51 7.35 9.22
N GLN A 27 1.46 6.43 9.01
CA GLN A 27 2.84 6.57 9.51
C GLN A 27 3.72 7.42 8.59
N GLY A 28 3.27 7.67 7.36
CA GLY A 28 4.09 8.22 6.27
C GLY A 28 4.23 9.73 6.26
N HIS A 29 4.48 10.28 5.07
CA HIS A 29 4.51 11.73 4.82
C HIS A 29 3.15 12.44 5.03
N TYR A 30 2.13 11.70 5.46
CA TYR A 30 0.84 12.21 5.91
C TYR A 30 0.66 12.14 7.44
N ALA A 31 1.62 11.56 8.17
CA ALA A 31 1.58 11.46 9.63
C ALA A 31 1.42 12.83 10.31
N GLY A 32 0.70 12.85 11.43
CA GLY A 32 0.49 14.06 12.25
C GLY A 32 -0.56 15.04 11.73
N ARG A 33 -1.32 14.67 10.69
CA ARG A 33 -2.47 15.47 10.24
C ARG A 33 -3.69 15.19 11.12
N THR A 34 -4.33 16.25 11.62
CA THR A 34 -5.49 16.21 12.52
C THR A 34 -6.74 15.61 11.88
N GLN A 35 -6.77 15.48 10.56
CA GLN A 35 -7.79 14.77 9.80
C GLN A 35 -7.10 13.90 8.74
N PRO A 36 -7.57 12.66 8.52
CA PRO A 36 -7.06 11.84 7.42
C PRO A 36 -7.25 12.60 6.11
N THR A 37 -6.20 12.74 5.32
CA THR A 37 -6.33 13.41 4.03
C THR A 37 -7.17 12.56 3.09
N ASN A 38 -7.98 13.22 2.26
CA ASN A 38 -8.78 12.56 1.21
C ASN A 38 -7.93 11.80 0.16
N THR A 39 -6.60 11.91 0.24
CA THR A 39 -5.63 11.22 -0.59
C THR A 39 -4.54 10.59 0.27
N ARG A 40 -4.16 9.36 -0.07
CA ARG A 40 -2.95 8.66 0.41
C ARG A 40 -1.99 8.38 -0.74
N GLN A 41 -1.93 9.31 -1.69
CA GLN A 41 -1.08 9.19 -2.86
C GLN A 41 0.40 9.35 -2.48
N GLY A 42 1.22 8.41 -2.91
CA GLY A 42 2.66 8.47 -2.70
C GLY A 42 3.30 7.10 -2.91
N THR A 43 4.60 7.06 -2.71
CA THR A 43 5.37 5.82 -2.65
C THR A 43 5.69 5.51 -1.20
N TYR A 44 5.47 4.26 -0.81
CA TYR A 44 5.72 3.75 0.53
C TYR A 44 6.62 2.51 0.44
N ALA A 45 7.69 2.50 1.21
CA ALA A 45 8.47 1.30 1.49
C ALA A 45 8.10 0.84 2.89
N ALA A 46 7.60 -0.39 3.03
CA ALA A 46 7.14 -0.94 4.29
C ALA A 46 7.53 -2.42 4.43
N ALA A 47 7.66 -2.87 5.67
CA ALA A 47 7.85 -4.28 5.99
C ALA A 47 6.52 -5.05 5.92
N PRO A 48 6.56 -6.40 5.77
CA PRO A 48 5.36 -7.24 5.74
C PRO A 48 4.38 -7.03 6.91
N ASN A 49 4.87 -6.66 8.08
CA ASN A 49 4.04 -6.37 9.26
C ASN A 49 3.45 -4.95 9.31
N GLY A 50 3.69 -4.12 8.30
CA GLY A 50 3.18 -2.75 8.23
C GLY A 50 4.07 -1.70 8.90
N VAL A 51 5.27 -2.07 9.37
CA VAL A 51 6.27 -1.10 9.80
C VAL A 51 6.70 -0.27 8.59
N LEU A 52 6.51 1.05 8.67
CA LEU A 52 6.99 1.95 7.63
C LEU A 52 8.51 2.10 7.66
N LEU A 53 9.16 1.92 6.51
CA LEU A 53 10.60 2.11 6.34
C LEU A 53 10.90 3.54 5.88
N ALA A 54 10.26 3.98 4.80
CA ALA A 54 10.27 5.36 4.34
C ALA A 54 9.08 5.61 3.41
N SER A 55 8.77 6.89 3.17
CA SER A 55 7.77 7.26 2.18
C SER A 55 8.04 8.65 1.61
N ALA A 56 7.51 8.91 0.41
CA ALA A 56 7.52 10.23 -0.21
C ALA A 56 6.36 10.36 -1.20
N ASN A 57 5.88 11.59 -1.39
CA ASN A 57 5.03 11.97 -2.52
C ASN A 57 5.82 12.96 -3.38
N THR A 58 6.50 12.44 -4.40
CA THR A 58 7.37 13.23 -5.30
C THR A 58 7.54 12.54 -6.65
N ASN A 59 7.68 13.34 -7.70
CA ASN A 59 8.08 12.91 -9.04
C ASN A 59 9.58 13.16 -9.33
N ASP A 60 10.32 13.74 -8.38
CA ASP A 60 11.76 13.96 -8.53
C ASP A 60 12.51 12.63 -8.35
N PRO A 61 13.23 12.14 -9.38
CA PRO A 61 13.93 10.86 -9.31
C PRO A 61 15.05 10.84 -8.27
N LYS A 62 15.71 11.97 -8.00
CA LYS A 62 16.78 12.05 -6.99
C LYS A 62 16.21 11.90 -5.58
N ARG A 63 15.13 12.62 -5.28
CA ARG A 63 14.42 12.49 -4.00
C ARG A 63 13.82 11.11 -3.81
N MET A 64 13.33 10.49 -4.88
CA MET A 64 12.85 9.10 -4.84
C MET A 64 13.99 8.12 -4.52
N ALA A 65 15.13 8.25 -5.20
CA ALA A 65 16.30 7.42 -4.93
C ALA A 65 16.81 7.57 -3.48
N GLU A 66 16.84 8.80 -2.95
CA GLU A 66 17.19 9.05 -1.54
C GLU A 66 16.19 8.42 -0.56
N MET A 67 14.89 8.49 -0.85
CA MET A 67 13.86 7.81 -0.05
C MET A 67 14.10 6.29 -0.02
N LEU A 68 14.37 5.67 -1.18
CA LEU A 68 14.66 4.24 -1.27
C LEU A 68 15.94 3.84 -0.53
N ARG A 69 17.00 4.67 -0.57
CA ARG A 69 18.22 4.42 0.21
C ARG A 69 17.95 4.43 1.71
N ARG A 70 17.19 5.40 2.22
CA ARG A 70 16.79 5.43 3.63
C ARG A 70 15.93 4.23 4.02
N ALA A 71 15.03 3.79 3.12
CA ALA A 71 14.24 2.59 3.36
C ALA A 71 15.13 1.34 3.48
N LEU A 72 16.12 1.20 2.60
CA LEU A 72 17.07 0.09 2.63
C LEU A 72 17.95 0.10 3.89
N GLU A 73 18.42 1.27 4.29
CA GLU A 73 19.18 1.43 5.53
C GLU A 73 18.36 1.00 6.75
N LYS A 74 17.11 1.47 6.85
CA LYS A 74 16.20 1.07 7.94
C LYS A 74 15.82 -0.41 7.88
N TRP A 75 15.69 -0.98 6.68
CA TRP A 75 15.46 -2.43 6.51
C TRP A 75 16.62 -3.26 7.04
N ASN A 76 17.85 -2.80 6.85
CA ASN A 76 19.06 -3.50 7.31
C ASN A 76 19.31 -3.34 8.81
N SER A 77 18.73 -2.30 9.45
CA SER A 77 18.88 -2.06 10.89
C SER A 77 17.86 -2.80 11.76
N ILE A 78 16.79 -3.32 11.17
CA ILE A 78 15.76 -4.10 11.88
C ILE A 78 15.96 -5.61 11.65
N SER A 79 15.68 -6.40 12.69
CA SER A 79 15.78 -7.87 12.62
C SER A 79 14.67 -8.46 11.75
N LYS A 80 14.81 -9.75 11.40
CA LYS A 80 13.79 -10.48 10.64
C LYS A 80 12.48 -10.58 11.42
N GLU A 81 12.56 -10.75 12.73
CA GLU A 81 11.43 -10.87 13.65
C GLU A 81 10.69 -9.53 13.75
N GLN A 82 11.43 -8.41 13.72
CA GLN A 82 10.85 -7.06 13.76
C GLN A 82 10.12 -6.64 12.48
N ARG A 83 10.28 -7.37 11.37
CA ARG A 83 9.70 -7.02 10.06
C ARG A 83 8.66 -8.04 9.56
N LEU A 84 8.67 -9.26 10.07
CA LEU A 84 7.72 -10.30 9.68
C LEU A 84 6.45 -10.23 10.51
N ARG A 85 5.39 -10.79 9.95
CA ARG A 85 4.14 -11.06 10.64
C ARG A 85 4.18 -12.44 11.27
N ASP A 86 3.47 -12.61 12.37
CA ASP A 86 3.32 -13.89 13.06
C ASP A 86 2.14 -14.73 12.52
N ASP A 87 1.30 -14.13 11.68
CA ASP A 87 0.13 -14.75 11.04
C ASP A 87 0.32 -14.92 9.52
N ASP A 88 -0.28 -15.98 8.95
CA ASP A 88 -0.27 -16.22 7.49
C ASP A 88 -1.45 -15.49 6.81
N PRO A 89 -1.20 -14.43 6.02
CA PRO A 89 -2.26 -13.66 5.38
C PRO A 89 -3.05 -14.46 4.34
N ARG A 90 -2.54 -15.61 3.87
CA ARG A 90 -3.29 -16.51 2.98
C ARG A 90 -4.51 -17.12 3.65
N ALA A 91 -4.51 -17.25 4.98
CA ALA A 91 -5.63 -17.78 5.74
C ALA A 91 -6.92 -16.95 5.55
N TRP A 92 -6.80 -15.66 5.21
CA TRP A 92 -7.95 -14.78 5.01
C TRP A 92 -8.28 -14.51 3.54
N ALA A 93 -7.54 -15.09 2.59
CA ALA A 93 -7.72 -14.81 1.17
C ALA A 93 -9.14 -15.14 0.67
N GLY A 94 -9.79 -16.15 1.25
CA GLY A 94 -11.17 -16.51 0.95
C GLY A 94 -12.21 -15.50 1.44
N GLN A 95 -11.87 -14.69 2.45
CA GLN A 95 -12.76 -13.71 3.09
C GLN A 95 -12.74 -12.35 2.38
N LEU A 96 -11.72 -12.11 1.55
CA LEU A 96 -11.58 -10.85 0.82
C LEU A 96 -12.65 -10.73 -0.27
N GLN A 97 -13.40 -9.64 -0.20
CA GLN A 97 -14.34 -9.25 -1.24
C GLN A 97 -13.56 -8.60 -2.38
N ARG A 98 -13.20 -9.40 -3.38
CA ARG A 98 -12.43 -8.99 -4.55
C ARG A 98 -13.38 -8.57 -5.68
N PRO A 99 -13.51 -7.27 -6.01
CA PRO A 99 -14.33 -6.82 -7.13
C PRO A 99 -13.89 -7.44 -8.46
N GLU A 100 -12.62 -7.82 -8.56
CA GLU A 100 -12.02 -8.47 -9.74
C GLU A 100 -12.68 -9.82 -10.04
N ARG A 101 -13.32 -10.46 -9.05
CA ARG A 101 -14.13 -11.68 -9.26
C ARG A 101 -15.40 -11.44 -10.07
N LEU A 102 -15.83 -10.17 -10.16
CA LEU A 102 -17.01 -9.75 -10.91
C LEU A 102 -16.65 -9.23 -12.30
N TYR A 103 -15.37 -9.24 -12.68
CA TYR A 103 -14.98 -8.82 -14.03
C TYR A 103 -15.53 -9.80 -15.06
N PRO A 104 -16.12 -9.31 -16.16
CA PRO A 104 -16.67 -10.19 -17.19
C PRO A 104 -15.56 -10.98 -17.86
N ASP A 105 -15.88 -12.23 -18.21
CA ASP A 105 -15.00 -13.08 -19.00
C ASP A 105 -14.70 -12.39 -20.34
N GLY A 106 -13.41 -12.17 -20.63
CA GLY A 106 -12.93 -11.45 -21.82
C GLY A 106 -12.64 -9.95 -21.62
N GLY A 107 -12.93 -9.39 -20.44
CA GLY A 107 -12.71 -7.97 -20.13
C GLY A 107 -13.80 -7.05 -20.70
N LEU A 108 -13.92 -5.85 -20.14
CA LEU A 108 -14.89 -4.84 -20.57
C LEU A 108 -14.17 -3.75 -21.39
N VAL A 109 -14.58 -3.52 -22.63
CA VAL A 109 -14.16 -2.36 -23.43
C VAL A 109 -15.29 -1.34 -23.42
N LEU A 110 -15.07 -0.18 -22.78
CA LEU A 110 -15.98 0.95 -22.91
C LEU A 110 -15.86 1.52 -24.34
N ARG A 111 -16.90 1.36 -25.14
CA ARG A 111 -17.05 2.07 -26.41
C ARG A 111 -17.68 3.43 -26.11
N VAL A 112 -16.88 4.49 -26.17
CA VAL A 112 -17.39 5.87 -26.18
C VAL A 112 -17.85 6.15 -27.61
N VAL A 113 -19.14 6.46 -27.78
CA VAL A 113 -19.77 6.79 -29.07
C VAL A 113 -19.98 8.29 -29.15
#